data_AF-A0A381V7H2-F1
#
_entry.id   AF-A0A381V7H2-F1
#
_cell.length_a   1.000
_cell.length_b   1.000
_cell.length_c   1.000
_cell.angle_alpha   90.00
_cell.angle_beta   90.00
_cell.angle_gamma   90.00
#
_symmetry.space_group_name_H-M   'P 1'
#
loop_
_entity.id
_entity.type
_entity.pdbx_description
1 polymer ?
#
loop_
_entity_poly.entity_id
_entity_poly.type
_entity_poly.pdbx_seq_one_letter_code
_entity_poly.pdbx_strand_id
1 'polypeptide(L)' 'MLFNFNSKFLTENPLWLGVFVYLAICFVLYATKPQMFFEGSEPRQFGCYGNNETLFPFYVVALMGGIITYFIFTFIKK' A
#
# COMPACT_ATOMS: atom_id res chain seq x y z
N MET A 1 9.87 -1.16 33.15
CA MET A 1 10.92 -1.18 32.10
C MET A 1 10.29 -1.64 30.80
N LEU A 2 9.67 -0.75 30.00
CA LEU A 2 8.99 -1.19 28.75
C LEU A 2 8.80 -0.10 27.68
N PHE A 3 9.47 1.06 27.76
CA PHE A 3 9.27 2.16 26.79
C PHE A 3 10.56 2.66 26.10
N ASN A 4 11.72 2.06 26.38
CA ASN A 4 13.00 2.56 25.84
C ASN A 4 13.35 1.98 24.46
N PHE A 5 12.68 0.90 24.03
CA PHE A 5 12.89 0.31 22.70
C PHE A 5 12.12 1.07 21.59
N ASN A 6 11.06 1.79 21.97
CA ASN A 6 10.12 2.37 21.01
C ASN A 6 10.64 3.70 20.44
N SER A 7 11.21 4.57 21.27
CA SER A 7 11.68 5.90 20.82
C SER A 7 12.83 5.79 19.81
N LYS A 8 13.81 4.92 20.07
CA LYS A 8 15.03 4.78 19.25
C LYS A 8 14.74 4.14 17.88
N PHE A 9 13.92 3.10 17.84
CA PHE A 9 13.46 2.51 16.57
C PHE A 9 12.65 3.51 15.74
N LEU A 10 11.79 4.31 16.38
CA LEU A 10 10.98 5.33 15.70
C LEU A 10 11.81 6.51 15.17
N THR A 11 12.91 6.87 15.83
CA THR A 11 13.77 7.98 15.37
C THR A 11 14.83 7.55 14.36
N GLU A 12 15.40 6.35 14.48
CA GLU A 12 16.53 5.92 13.66
C GLU A 12 16.12 5.25 12.33
N ASN A 13 14.95 4.59 12.27
CA ASN A 13 14.53 3.84 11.08
C ASN A 13 13.31 4.48 10.41
N PRO A 14 13.43 5.24 9.31
CA PRO A 14 12.27 5.83 8.61
C PRO A 14 11.29 4.81 8.03
N LEU A 15 11.66 3.54 7.96
CA LEU A 15 10.86 2.50 7.30
C LEU A 15 9.51 2.26 7.97
N TRP A 16 9.40 2.43 9.29
CA TRP A 16 8.11 2.30 9.98
C TRP A 16 7.10 3.34 9.47
N LEU A 17 7.55 4.57 9.19
CA LEU A 17 6.72 5.63 8.65
C LEU A 17 6.26 5.28 7.23
N GLY A 18 7.15 4.69 6.42
CA GLY A 18 6.81 4.15 5.11
C GLY A 18 5.73 3.06 5.17
N VAL A 19 5.84 2.11 6.12
CA VAL A 19 4.80 1.09 6.33
C VAL A 19 3.46 1.70 6.71
N PHE A 20 3.45 2.70 7.59
CA PHE A 20 2.22 3.42 7.97
C PHE A 20 1.58 4.15 6.77
N VAL A 21 2.39 4.86 5.98
CA VAL A 21 1.92 5.54 4.76
C VAL A 21 1.34 4.54 3.77
N TYR A 22 2.02 3.41 3.56
CA TYR A 22 1.54 2.33 2.69
C TYR A 22 0.18 1.79 3.15
N LEU A 23 0.04 1.48 4.44
CA LEU A 23 -1.23 1.00 5.00
C LEU A 23 -2.35 2.02 4.86
N ALA A 24 -2.07 3.31 5.07
CA ALA A 24 -3.04 4.39 4.86
C ALA A 24 -3.50 4.46 3.40
N ILE A 25 -2.58 4.34 2.43
CA ILE A 25 -2.90 4.30 1.00
C ILE A 25 -3.80 3.09 0.68
N CYS A 26 -3.45 1.89 1.15
CA CYS A 26 -4.26 0.69 0.96
C CYS A 26 -5.65 0.84 1.57
N PHE A 27 -5.75 1.41 2.76
CA PHE A 27 -7.03 1.67 3.42
C PHE A 27 -7.90 2.63 2.60
N VAL A 28 -7.33 3.75 2.14
CA VAL A 28 -8.07 4.71 1.30
C VAL A 28 -8.54 4.06 0.01
N LEU A 29 -7.69 3.29 -0.67
CA LEU A 29 -8.07 2.58 -1.90
C LEU A 29 -9.17 1.54 -1.65
N TYR A 30 -9.11 0.81 -0.54
CA TYR A 30 -10.14 -0.18 -0.21
C TYR A 30 -11.46 0.47 0.23
N ALA A 31 -11.40 1.61 0.94
CA ALA A 31 -12.58 2.34 1.40
C ALA A 31 -13.30 3.07 0.25
N THR A 32 -12.54 3.68 -0.67
CA THR A 32 -13.10 4.42 -1.81
C THR A 32 -13.57 3.51 -2.94
N LYS A 33 -13.08 2.26 -2.99
CA LYS A 33 -13.39 1.27 -4.03
C LYS A 33 -13.37 1.84 -5.45
N PRO A 34 -12.21 2.35 -5.93
CA PRO A 34 -12.12 2.91 -7.27
C PRO A 34 -12.60 1.92 -8.33
N GLN A 35 -13.43 2.39 -9.27
CA GLN A 35 -14.04 1.54 -10.30
C GLN A 35 -13.02 0.81 -11.19
N MET A 36 -11.77 1.28 -11.24
CA MET A 36 -10.67 0.66 -11.97
C MET A 36 -10.25 -0.70 -11.38
N PHE A 37 -10.44 -0.89 -10.07
CA PHE A 37 -10.01 -2.08 -9.33
C PHE A 37 -11.18 -2.82 -8.67
N PHE A 38 -12.35 -2.17 -8.57
CA PHE A 38 -13.56 -2.71 -7.96
C PHE A 38 -14.75 -2.60 -8.92
N GLU A 39 -15.62 -3.60 -8.88
CA GLU A 39 -16.96 -3.58 -9.45
C GLU A 39 -17.96 -3.64 -8.29
N GLY A 40 -18.44 -2.47 -7.86
CA GLY A 40 -19.29 -2.35 -6.67
C GLY A 40 -18.51 -2.71 -5.39
N SER A 41 -18.90 -3.81 -4.72
CA SER A 41 -18.20 -4.30 -3.53
C SER A 41 -17.06 -5.27 -3.82
N GLU A 42 -17.03 -5.85 -5.03
CA GLU A 42 -16.13 -6.93 -5.38
C GLU A 42 -14.86 -6.39 -6.05
N PRO A 43 -13.66 -6.86 -5.67
CA PRO A 43 -12.45 -6.55 -6.40
C PRO A 43 -12.47 -7.24 -7.77
N ARG A 44 -12.13 -6.49 -8.82
CA ARG A 44 -11.97 -7.01 -10.18
C ARG A 44 -10.82 -8.01 -10.22
N GLN A 45 -10.97 -9.08 -10.98
CA GLN A 45 -9.92 -10.09 -11.16
C GLN A 45 -8.91 -9.67 -12.21
N PHE A 46 -7.72 -10.27 -12.17
CA PHE A 46 -6.72 -10.04 -13.21
C PHE A 46 -7.18 -10.60 -14.54
N GLY A 47 -7.16 -9.79 -15.59
CA GLY A 47 -7.49 -10.22 -16.95
C GLY A 47 -7.56 -9.06 -17.94
N CYS A 48 -7.86 -9.39 -19.20
CA CYS A 48 -7.84 -8.45 -20.34
C CYS A 48 -9.12 -8.43 -21.18
N TYR A 49 -10.03 -9.40 -21.01
CA TYR A 49 -11.11 -9.68 -21.98
C TYR A 49 -12.49 -9.95 -21.35
N GLY A 50 -12.63 -9.96 -20.03
CA GLY A 50 -13.89 -10.16 -19.31
C GLY A 50 -14.51 -8.86 -18.76
N ASN A 51 -15.85 -8.86 -18.57
CA ASN A 51 -16.60 -7.72 -18.05
C ASN A 51 -16.20 -7.30 -16.61
N ASN A 52 -15.61 -8.21 -15.83
CA ASN A 52 -15.14 -8.00 -14.46
C ASN A 52 -13.62 -8.24 -14.31
N GLU A 53 -12.89 -7.97 -15.38
CA GLU A 53 -11.43 -8.10 -15.40
C GLU A 53 -10.77 -6.72 -15.37
N THR A 54 -9.54 -6.68 -14.85
CA THR A 54 -8.67 -5.52 -14.88
C THR A 54 -7.21 -5.97 -14.99
N LEU A 55 -6.40 -5.18 -15.68
CA LEU A 55 -4.95 -5.37 -15.70
C LEU A 55 -4.31 -5.02 -14.35
N PHE A 56 -5.02 -4.25 -13.52
CA PHE A 56 -4.48 -3.66 -12.30
C PHE A 56 -5.33 -4.03 -11.08
N PRO A 57 -5.49 -5.32 -10.73
CA PRO A 57 -6.33 -5.69 -9.59
C PRO A 57 -5.74 -5.12 -8.30
N PHE A 58 -6.60 -4.94 -7.29
CA PHE A 58 -6.23 -4.26 -6.04
C PHE A 58 -4.92 -4.79 -5.43
N TYR A 59 -4.70 -6.11 -5.41
CA TYR A 59 -3.49 -6.69 -4.85
C TYR A 59 -2.22 -6.34 -5.64
N VAL A 60 -2.30 -6.18 -6.97
CA VAL A 60 -1.15 -5.74 -7.80
C VAL A 60 -0.83 -4.29 -7.50
N VAL A 61 -1.85 -3.44 -7.45
CA VAL A 61 -1.69 -2.02 -7.14
C VAL A 61 -1.14 -1.82 -5.73
N ALA A 62 -1.65 -2.57 -4.75
CA ALA A 62 -1.14 -2.57 -3.39
C ALA A 62 0.33 -3.02 -3.35
N LEU A 63 0.67 -4.13 -4.02
CA LEU A 63 2.05 -4.62 -4.05
C LEU A 63 3.01 -3.59 -4.69
N MET A 64 2.62 -2.99 -5.82
CA MET A 64 3.39 -1.90 -6.43
C MET A 64 3.51 -0.69 -5.51
N GLY A 65 2.44 -0.29 -4.84
CA GLY A 65 2.44 0.81 -3.87
C GLY A 65 3.39 0.55 -2.70
N GLY A 66 3.43 -0.68 -2.20
CA GLY A 66 4.36 -1.10 -1.14
C GLY A 66 5.82 -0.99 -1.57
N ILE A 67 6.14 -1.47 -2.78
CA ILE A 67 7.48 -1.34 -3.36
C ILE A 67 7.86 0.13 -3.52
N ILE A 68 7.00 0.94 -4.14
CA ILE A 68 7.24 2.37 -4.34
C ILE A 68 7.47 3.09 -2.99
N THR A 69 6.62 2.81 -2.00
CA THR A 69 6.75 3.42 -0.67
C THR A 69 8.05 3.01 0.00
N TYR A 70 8.44 1.73 -0.10
CA TYR A 70 9.74 1.27 0.40
C TYR A 70 10.90 2.02 -0.28
N PHE A 71 10.89 2.15 -1.61
CA PHE A 71 11.93 2.87 -2.34
C PHE A 71 12.01 4.34 -1.92
N ILE A 72 10.87 5.04 -1.84
CA ILE A 72 10.79 6.43 -1.38
C ILE A 72 11.44 6.57 0.00
N PHE A 73 11.03 5.76 0.98
CA PHE A 73 11.51 5.91 2.36
C PHE A 73 12.93 5.36 2.59
N THR A 74 13.43 4.52 1.70
CA THR A 74 14.80 3.98 1.76
C THR A 74 15.81 4.90 1.07
N PHE A 75 15.47 5.44 -0.10
CA PHE A 75 16.42 6.14 -0.97
C PHE A 75 16.34 7.66 -0.89
N ILE A 76 15.19 8.27 -0.58
CA ILE A 76 15.07 9.74 -0.46
C ILE A 76 15.76 10.26 0.81
N LYS A 77 16.07 9.38 1.76
CA LYS A 77 16.77 9.72 3.01
C LYS A 77 18.31 9.61 2.94
N LYS A 78 18.86 9.32 1.76
CA LYS A 78 20.30 9.41 1.45
C LYS A 78 20.59 10.75 0.80
#